data_AF-A0AAW9BMB3-F1
#
_entry.id   AF-A0AAW9BMB3-F1
#
_cell.length_a   1.000
_cell.length_b   1.000
_cell.length_c   1.000
_cell.angle_alpha   90.00
_cell.angle_beta   90.00
_cell.angle_gamma   90.00
#
_symmetry.space_group_name_H-M   'P 1'
#
loop_
_entity.id
_entity.type
_entity.pdbx_description
1 polymer ?
#
loop_
_entity_poly.entity_id
_entity_poly.type
_entity_poly.pdbx_seq_one_letter_code
_entity_poly.pdbx_strand_id
1 'polypeptide(L)'
;FKSKGSECIEEWIAGVEDSEPADLQGNCNNFRVSAAHAVGEALKDVKGYMLLMGDLNAYGMEDPLLTLTDYSKEKYGRDIYTAGYTTINGGELQVEQTQIKQGYGLNNLNTLLHGTDTFSYTYSGELGNLDHALASNSLAQKVVAIEDWHINSLESNLFEYGSKYTGDMPKYKDAFSASDHDPVIIAIDLPDTDIDLPKAGENLAVDVRLPPNAVAGDIVTVSLTVATQAAAVSSDAKAYSASKTLDQTDIKARSVNVEFEQAPEQGNYQLEEKVTDSTGNVVKFSSARAVSMTQPETGTTDSKDSDGGSFGFGALIAMLGLGLFRRRR
;
A
#
# COMPACT_ATOMS: atom_id res chain seq x y z
N PHE A 1 -1.67 18.20 2.13
CA PHE A 1 -0.47 18.72 2.83
C PHE A 1 -0.16 20.11 2.29
N LYS A 2 0.60 20.94 2.99
CA LYS A 2 0.97 22.30 2.51
C LYS A 2 1.93 22.18 1.31
N SER A 3 1.80 23.05 0.32
CA SER A 3 2.67 23.02 -0.86
C SER A 3 4.08 23.51 -0.55
N LYS A 4 5.08 22.84 -1.14
CA LYS A 4 6.51 23.17 -1.03
C LYS A 4 6.87 24.53 -1.63
N GLY A 5 6.11 25.02 -2.62
CA GLY A 5 6.39 26.29 -3.30
C GLY A 5 5.79 27.52 -2.61
N SER A 6 5.31 27.41 -1.38
CA SER A 6 4.61 28.49 -0.68
C SER A 6 5.20 28.76 0.70
N GLU A 7 5.16 30.01 1.14
CA GLU A 7 5.69 30.43 2.45
C GLU A 7 4.85 29.88 3.61
N CYS A 8 5.53 29.68 4.75
CA CYS A 8 4.96 29.37 6.05
C CYS A 8 5.40 30.37 7.11
N ILE A 9 4.48 30.71 8.02
CA ILE A 9 4.73 31.70 9.07
C ILE A 9 5.86 31.25 10.02
N GLU A 10 6.04 29.95 10.19
CA GLU A 10 7.05 29.37 11.05
C GLU A 10 8.47 29.52 10.47
N GLU A 11 8.61 29.52 9.15
CA GLU A 11 9.88 29.78 8.46
C GLU A 11 10.22 31.27 8.49
N TRP A 12 9.20 32.12 8.36
CA TRP A 12 9.34 33.58 8.56
C TRP A 12 9.79 33.91 10.00
N ILE A 13 9.20 33.28 11.02
CA ILE A 13 9.62 33.44 12.43
C ILE A 13 11.04 32.91 12.66
N ALA A 14 11.44 31.84 11.96
CA ALA A 14 12.78 31.26 12.04
C ALA A 14 13.84 32.03 11.23
N GLY A 15 13.45 33.09 10.50
CA GLY A 15 14.37 33.90 9.67
C GLY A 15 14.88 33.17 8.43
N VAL A 16 14.16 32.15 7.94
CA VAL A 16 14.47 31.45 6.69
C VAL A 16 13.76 32.21 5.56
N GLU A 17 14.33 33.37 5.20
CA GLU A 17 13.80 34.26 4.18
C GLU A 17 14.38 33.88 2.81
N ASP A 18 13.50 33.46 1.90
CA ASP A 18 13.64 33.51 0.43
C ASP A 18 14.47 32.46 -0.31
N SER A 19 15.01 31.42 0.35
CA SER A 19 15.68 30.31 -0.36
C SER A 19 15.36 28.95 0.21
N GLU A 20 15.16 27.96 -0.69
CA GLU A 20 15.04 26.55 -0.35
C GLU A 20 16.14 26.15 0.65
N PRO A 21 15.77 25.57 1.81
CA PRO A 21 16.75 25.17 2.81
C PRO A 21 17.74 24.15 2.22
N ALA A 22 19.02 24.29 2.57
CA ALA A 22 20.09 23.44 2.04
C ALA A 22 20.00 21.96 2.47
N ASP A 23 19.05 21.62 3.33
CA ASP A 23 18.76 20.27 3.81
C ASP A 23 17.88 19.44 2.85
N LEU A 24 17.47 20.05 1.73
CA LEU A 24 16.62 19.46 0.68
C LEU A 24 15.23 19.03 1.16
N GLN A 25 14.81 19.48 2.35
CA GLN A 25 13.48 19.15 2.87
C GLN A 25 12.38 19.96 2.19
N GLY A 26 12.70 21.10 1.59
CA GLY A 26 11.70 21.99 1.01
C GLY A 26 11.01 22.87 2.03
N ASN A 27 10.39 23.96 1.57
CA ASN A 27 9.68 24.88 2.47
C ASN A 27 8.53 24.20 3.24
N CYS A 28 8.10 24.84 4.30
CA CYS A 28 7.08 24.41 5.24
C CYS A 28 7.37 23.02 5.86
N ASN A 29 8.62 22.57 5.96
CA ASN A 29 8.93 21.19 6.37
C ASN A 29 8.27 20.81 7.71
N ASN A 30 8.55 21.58 8.77
CA ASN A 30 8.00 21.30 10.10
C ASN A 30 6.47 21.39 10.15
N PHE A 31 5.85 22.24 9.33
CA PHE A 31 4.40 22.32 9.22
C PHE A 31 3.82 21.09 8.51
N ARG A 32 4.49 20.61 7.46
CA ARG A 32 4.14 19.34 6.80
C ARG A 32 4.36 18.14 7.72
N VAL A 33 5.39 18.16 8.58
CA VAL A 33 5.58 17.19 9.67
C VAL A 33 4.42 17.25 10.67
N SER A 34 3.93 18.43 11.06
CA SER A 34 2.74 18.55 11.91
C SER A 34 1.51 17.90 11.28
N ALA A 35 1.30 18.08 9.97
CA ALA A 35 0.20 17.43 9.24
C ALA A 35 0.37 15.90 9.20
N ALA A 36 1.58 15.41 8.90
CA ALA A 36 1.91 13.98 8.95
C ALA A 36 1.65 13.38 10.32
N HIS A 37 2.11 14.07 11.38
CA HIS A 37 1.93 13.66 12.75
C HIS A 37 0.44 13.59 13.13
N ALA A 38 -0.36 14.60 12.78
CA ALA A 38 -1.79 14.60 13.03
C ALA A 38 -2.52 13.44 12.31
N VAL A 39 -2.16 13.15 11.06
CA VAL A 39 -2.69 12.00 10.31
C VAL A 39 -2.29 10.69 10.99
N GLY A 40 -1.02 10.52 11.35
CA GLY A 40 -0.54 9.33 12.05
C GLY A 40 -1.23 9.11 13.39
N GLU A 41 -1.40 10.15 14.20
CA GLU A 41 -2.13 10.10 15.47
C GLU A 41 -3.60 9.67 15.27
N ALA A 42 -4.25 10.13 14.21
CA ALA A 42 -5.63 9.75 13.91
C ALA A 42 -5.75 8.29 13.45
N LEU A 43 -4.70 7.74 12.82
CA LEU A 43 -4.71 6.39 12.25
C LEU A 43 -4.15 5.31 13.18
N LYS A 44 -3.35 5.66 14.20
CA LYS A 44 -2.61 4.68 15.03
C LYS A 44 -3.49 3.61 15.71
N ASP A 45 -4.74 3.96 16.01
CA ASP A 45 -5.68 3.08 16.70
C ASP A 45 -6.64 2.33 15.76
N VAL A 46 -6.64 2.68 14.47
CA VAL A 46 -7.44 2.01 13.44
C VAL A 46 -6.94 0.57 13.27
N LYS A 47 -7.89 -0.38 13.31
CA LYS A 47 -7.60 -1.82 13.15
C LYS A 47 -7.90 -2.28 11.73
N GLY A 48 -7.20 -3.33 11.29
CA GLY A 48 -7.41 -3.94 9.99
C GLY A 48 -6.47 -3.41 8.91
N TYR A 49 -6.99 -3.35 7.68
CA TYR A 49 -6.25 -2.87 6.52
C TYR A 49 -6.36 -1.35 6.42
N MET A 50 -5.23 -0.66 6.29
CA MET A 50 -5.20 0.78 6.11
C MET A 50 -4.44 1.13 4.84
N LEU A 51 -5.05 2.00 4.04
CA LEU A 51 -4.44 2.64 2.89
C LEU A 51 -4.57 4.16 3.06
N LEU A 52 -3.45 4.86 3.16
CA LEU A 52 -3.36 6.31 3.09
C LEU A 52 -2.79 6.67 1.72
N MET A 53 -3.55 7.43 0.92
CA MET A 53 -3.11 7.81 -0.43
C MET A 53 -3.35 9.28 -0.73
N GLY A 54 -2.49 9.86 -1.56
CA GLY A 54 -2.67 11.18 -2.14
C GLY A 54 -1.39 12.00 -2.23
N ASP A 55 -1.53 13.25 -2.65
CA ASP A 55 -0.45 14.24 -2.69
C ASP A 55 -0.08 14.68 -1.26
N LEU A 56 1.08 14.22 -0.81
CA LEU A 56 1.65 14.54 0.50
C LEU A 56 2.60 15.73 0.44
N ASN A 57 2.85 16.32 -0.74
CA ASN A 57 3.77 17.42 -0.97
C ASN A 57 5.13 17.22 -0.29
N ALA A 58 5.65 15.99 -0.38
CA ALA A 58 6.93 15.61 0.18
C ALA A 58 7.51 14.44 -0.63
N TYR A 59 8.80 14.47 -0.93
CA TYR A 59 9.52 13.33 -1.48
C TYR A 59 9.71 12.24 -0.43
N GLY A 60 9.99 11.01 -0.88
CA GLY A 60 10.02 9.82 -0.03
C GLY A 60 11.02 9.87 1.15
N MET A 61 12.07 10.70 1.05
CA MET A 61 13.10 10.85 2.08
C MET A 61 12.95 12.11 2.94
N GLU A 62 11.90 12.88 2.71
CA GLU A 62 11.60 14.07 3.51
C GLU A 62 10.90 13.73 4.82
N ASP A 63 11.13 14.57 5.81
CA ASP A 63 10.66 14.37 7.17
C ASP A 63 9.15 14.10 7.32
N PRO A 64 8.23 14.73 6.55
CA PRO A 64 6.80 14.43 6.62
C PRO A 64 6.50 12.98 6.20
N LEU A 65 7.17 12.47 5.16
CA LEU A 65 7.00 11.09 4.72
C LEU A 65 7.61 10.13 5.74
N LEU A 66 8.83 10.41 6.19
CA LEU A 66 9.51 9.58 7.19
C LEU A 66 8.72 9.49 8.50
N THR A 67 8.04 10.57 8.87
CA THR A 67 7.13 10.60 10.02
C THR A 67 6.00 9.57 9.88
N LEU A 68 5.40 9.42 8.70
CA LEU A 68 4.34 8.42 8.45
C LEU A 68 4.90 7.00 8.27
N THR A 69 6.14 6.87 7.81
CA THR A 69 6.78 5.58 7.54
C THR A 69 7.66 5.14 8.72
N ASP A 70 8.95 4.93 8.53
CA ASP A 70 9.81 4.16 9.43
C ASP A 70 10.93 4.99 10.04
N TYR A 71 10.71 6.29 10.21
CA TYR A 71 11.66 7.17 10.88
C TYR A 71 12.10 6.62 12.25
N SER A 72 13.41 6.61 12.47
CA SER A 72 14.02 6.69 13.78
C SER A 72 15.32 7.49 13.67
N LYS A 73 15.77 8.08 14.78
CA LYS A 73 17.04 8.82 14.81
C LYS A 73 18.22 7.93 14.44
N GLU A 74 18.22 6.68 14.89
CA GLU A 74 19.27 5.71 14.62
C GLU A 74 19.36 5.37 13.13
N LYS A 75 18.20 5.31 12.45
CA LYS A 75 18.13 4.99 11.02
C LYS A 75 18.53 6.16 10.13
N TYR A 76 18.08 7.38 10.46
CA TYR A 76 18.23 8.55 9.58
C TYR A 76 19.25 9.58 10.05
N GLY A 77 19.81 9.42 11.25
CA GLY A 77 20.90 10.25 11.77
C GLY A 77 20.53 11.71 12.09
N ARG A 78 19.24 12.05 12.08
CA ARG A 78 18.74 13.42 12.31
C ARG A 78 17.50 13.42 13.19
N ASP A 79 17.25 14.54 13.86
CA ASP A 79 16.03 14.77 14.65
C ASP A 79 14.95 15.43 13.77
N ILE A 80 13.70 14.98 13.91
CA ILE A 80 12.52 15.55 13.24
C ILE A 80 11.61 16.21 14.27
N TYR A 81 11.05 17.39 13.93
CA TYR A 81 10.18 18.18 14.79
C TYR A 81 8.93 18.67 14.06
N THR A 82 7.81 18.72 14.77
CA THR A 82 6.62 19.46 14.33
C THR A 82 6.86 20.98 14.38
N ALA A 83 6.06 21.75 13.66
CA ALA A 83 6.00 23.20 13.83
C ALA A 83 5.31 23.58 15.15
N GLY A 84 5.81 24.64 15.79
CA GLY A 84 5.13 25.31 16.91
C GLY A 84 4.11 26.33 16.41
N TYR A 85 3.21 26.78 17.28
CA TYR A 85 2.12 27.73 16.96
C TYR A 85 1.23 27.32 15.79
N THR A 86 1.02 26.01 15.61
CA THR A 86 0.15 25.49 14.54
C THR A 86 -1.32 25.50 14.96
N THR A 87 -2.22 25.72 14.00
CA THR A 87 -3.67 25.72 14.25
C THR A 87 -4.40 24.75 13.31
N ILE A 88 -5.52 24.21 13.79
CA ILE A 88 -6.46 23.39 13.00
C ILE A 88 -7.88 23.91 13.22
N ASN A 89 -8.61 24.22 12.14
CA ASN A 89 -9.96 24.79 12.19
C ASN A 89 -10.12 26.02 13.12
N GLY A 90 -9.08 26.85 13.23
CA GLY A 90 -9.07 28.04 14.10
C GLY A 90 -8.84 27.74 15.60
N GLY A 91 -8.64 26.48 15.98
CA GLY A 91 -8.14 26.10 17.31
C GLY A 91 -6.62 25.87 17.30
N GLU A 92 -5.96 26.11 18.43
CA GLU A 92 -4.53 25.78 18.59
C GLU A 92 -4.34 24.26 18.55
N LEU A 93 -3.49 23.78 17.62
CA LEU A 93 -3.11 22.39 17.53
C LEU A 93 -1.93 22.10 18.46
N GLN A 94 -0.84 22.87 18.31
CA GLN A 94 0.34 22.81 19.19
C GLN A 94 0.99 24.18 19.29
N VAL A 95 1.28 24.61 20.53
CA VAL A 95 2.03 25.85 20.79
C VAL A 95 3.54 25.61 20.73
N GLU A 96 4.00 24.51 21.32
CA GLU A 96 5.42 24.09 21.31
C GLU A 96 5.69 23.04 20.23
N GLN A 97 6.93 23.02 19.74
CA GLN A 97 7.39 21.96 18.83
C GLN A 97 7.45 20.62 19.57
N THR A 98 6.98 19.56 18.90
CA THR A 98 7.05 18.18 19.37
C THR A 98 8.11 17.43 18.58
N GLN A 99 9.02 16.77 19.26
CA GLN A 99 9.99 15.90 18.60
C GLN A 99 9.33 14.58 18.18
N ILE A 100 9.45 14.22 16.91
CA ILE A 100 9.11 12.89 16.43
C ILE A 100 10.21 11.94 16.89
N LYS A 101 9.83 10.88 17.61
CA LYS A 101 10.77 9.86 18.12
C LYS A 101 10.84 8.64 17.22
N GLN A 102 9.69 8.25 16.66
CA GLN A 102 9.52 7.09 15.80
C GLN A 102 8.41 7.41 14.78
N GLY A 103 8.56 6.95 13.55
CA GLY A 103 7.51 7.02 12.54
C GLY A 103 6.35 6.05 12.79
N TYR A 104 5.21 6.25 12.12
CA TYR A 104 3.98 5.46 12.32
C TYR A 104 4.00 4.05 11.71
N GLY A 105 5.06 3.69 10.99
CA GLY A 105 5.30 2.35 10.48
C GLY A 105 4.47 1.98 9.25
N LEU A 106 3.92 2.95 8.51
CA LEU A 106 3.28 2.68 7.23
C LEU A 106 4.33 2.36 6.16
N ASN A 107 3.99 1.47 5.23
CA ASN A 107 4.86 1.09 4.13
C ASN A 107 4.52 1.91 2.91
N ASN A 108 5.49 2.63 2.36
CA ASN A 108 5.33 3.24 1.04
C ASN A 108 5.32 2.13 -0.02
N LEU A 109 4.15 1.87 -0.61
CA LEU A 109 3.95 0.75 -1.54
C LEU A 109 4.83 0.85 -2.77
N ASN A 110 5.04 2.06 -3.28
CA ASN A 110 5.83 2.28 -4.48
C ASN A 110 7.30 1.98 -4.21
N THR A 111 7.83 2.53 -3.10
CA THR A 111 9.19 2.22 -2.64
C THR A 111 9.37 0.74 -2.31
N LEU A 112 8.34 0.12 -1.75
CA LEU A 112 8.36 -1.27 -1.34
C LEU A 112 8.46 -2.23 -2.54
N LEU A 113 7.83 -1.91 -3.66
CA LEU A 113 7.77 -2.79 -4.84
C LEU A 113 8.80 -2.46 -5.91
N HIS A 114 9.11 -1.17 -6.08
CA HIS A 114 9.96 -0.68 -7.17
C HIS A 114 11.24 0.00 -6.70
N GLY A 115 11.42 0.17 -5.39
CA GLY A 115 12.54 0.91 -4.83
C GLY A 115 12.37 2.43 -4.93
N THR A 116 13.45 3.17 -4.73
CA THR A 116 13.44 4.63 -4.59
C THR A 116 13.35 5.41 -5.91
N ASP A 117 13.40 4.72 -7.05
CA ASP A 117 13.58 5.35 -8.36
C ASP A 117 12.26 5.69 -9.07
N THR A 118 11.15 5.69 -8.33
CA THR A 118 9.80 5.99 -8.83
C THR A 118 9.50 7.49 -8.78
N PHE A 119 8.64 7.98 -9.68
CA PHE A 119 8.25 9.39 -9.74
C PHE A 119 6.78 9.55 -10.13
N SER A 120 6.14 10.64 -9.71
CA SER A 120 4.75 10.99 -10.06
C SER A 120 4.62 12.42 -10.56
N TYR A 121 5.72 13.17 -10.52
CA TYR A 121 5.76 14.61 -10.71
C TYR A 121 7.10 15.06 -11.32
N THR A 122 7.07 16.13 -12.11
CA THR A 122 8.27 16.78 -12.64
C THR A 122 8.28 18.27 -12.36
N TYR A 123 9.44 18.80 -11.97
CA TYR A 123 9.62 20.23 -11.72
C TYR A 123 10.99 20.69 -12.17
N SER A 124 11.04 21.72 -13.01
CA SER A 124 12.29 22.28 -13.54
C SER A 124 13.23 21.25 -14.19
N GLY A 125 12.67 20.15 -14.72
CA GLY A 125 13.45 19.06 -15.33
C GLY A 125 13.93 17.98 -14.35
N GLU A 126 13.59 18.10 -13.07
CA GLU A 126 13.83 17.06 -12.06
C GLU A 126 12.59 16.18 -11.88
N LEU A 127 12.82 14.90 -11.59
CA LEU A 127 11.78 13.90 -11.34
C LEU A 127 11.67 13.63 -9.84
N GLY A 128 10.44 13.53 -9.33
CA GLY A 128 10.21 13.18 -7.94
C GLY A 128 8.82 12.62 -7.68
N ASN A 129 8.61 12.11 -6.49
CA ASN A 129 7.35 11.48 -6.08
C ASN A 129 6.69 12.29 -4.96
N LEU A 130 5.60 12.98 -5.27
CA LEU A 130 4.80 13.73 -4.29
C LEU A 130 3.52 12.97 -3.91
N ASP A 131 3.11 12.04 -4.76
CA ASP A 131 1.91 11.24 -4.63
C ASP A 131 2.28 9.88 -4.06
N HIS A 132 1.78 9.58 -2.87
CA HIS A 132 2.16 8.37 -2.17
C HIS A 132 0.96 7.49 -1.90
N ALA A 133 1.20 6.17 -1.90
CA ALA A 133 0.30 5.19 -1.33
C ALA A 133 1.02 4.47 -0.20
N LEU A 134 0.58 4.73 1.04
CA LEU A 134 1.14 4.19 2.27
C LEU A 134 0.17 3.16 2.87
N ALA A 135 0.65 1.97 3.21
CA ALA A 135 -0.19 0.89 3.70
C ALA A 135 0.27 0.35 5.06
N SER A 136 -0.68 -0.08 5.89
CA SER A 136 -0.38 -0.90 7.06
C SER A 136 0.37 -2.18 6.65
N ASN A 137 1.16 -2.76 7.56
CA ASN A 137 1.84 -4.04 7.30
C ASN A 137 0.87 -5.13 6.81
N SER A 138 -0.34 -5.18 7.37
CA SER A 138 -1.40 -6.14 7.02
C SER A 138 -1.93 -5.97 5.59
N LEU A 139 -1.99 -4.74 5.08
CA LEU A 139 -2.44 -4.45 3.72
C LEU A 139 -1.30 -4.50 2.70
N ALA A 140 -0.11 -4.01 3.05
CA ALA A 140 1.04 -3.94 2.16
C ALA A 140 1.39 -5.31 1.54
N GLN A 141 1.15 -6.38 2.28
CA GLN A 141 1.37 -7.74 1.78
C GLN A 141 0.36 -8.15 0.74
N LYS A 142 -0.89 -7.70 0.86
CA LYS A 142 -2.00 -7.99 -0.06
C LYS A 142 -1.90 -7.19 -1.36
N VAL A 143 -0.93 -6.29 -1.48
CA VAL A 143 -0.69 -5.56 -2.71
C VAL A 143 0.00 -6.45 -3.73
N VAL A 144 -0.70 -6.63 -4.85
CA VAL A 144 -0.22 -7.38 -6.02
C VAL A 144 0.75 -6.53 -6.81
N ALA A 145 0.32 -5.30 -7.13
CA ALA A 145 1.08 -4.33 -7.92
C ALA A 145 0.69 -2.89 -7.55
N ILE A 146 1.58 -1.97 -7.83
CA ILE A 146 1.35 -0.52 -7.81
C ILE A 146 2.07 0.07 -9.01
N GLU A 147 1.46 1.03 -9.71
CA GLU A 147 2.08 1.70 -10.86
C GLU A 147 1.70 3.18 -10.87
N ASP A 148 2.68 4.03 -11.20
CA ASP A 148 2.44 5.42 -11.58
C ASP A 148 2.12 5.44 -13.08
N TRP A 149 0.88 5.80 -13.45
CA TRP A 149 0.49 5.82 -14.85
C TRP A 149 0.94 7.12 -15.51
N HIS A 150 2.13 7.10 -16.10
CA HIS A 150 2.79 8.26 -16.71
C HIS A 150 2.09 8.83 -17.96
N ILE A 151 0.99 9.54 -17.76
CA ILE A 151 0.20 10.22 -18.80
C ILE A 151 0.17 11.74 -18.61
N ASN A 152 0.67 12.23 -17.48
CA ASN A 152 0.55 13.62 -17.07
C ASN A 152 1.92 14.24 -16.75
N SER A 153 2.67 13.69 -15.80
CA SER A 153 3.85 14.37 -15.22
C SER A 153 4.98 14.61 -16.22
N LEU A 154 5.08 13.75 -17.24
CA LEU A 154 6.07 13.84 -18.31
C LEU A 154 5.61 14.71 -19.49
N GLU A 155 4.33 15.11 -19.52
CA GLU A 155 3.81 15.97 -20.57
C GLU A 155 4.30 17.40 -20.40
N SER A 156 4.36 18.13 -21.51
CA SER A 156 4.68 19.56 -21.44
C SER A 156 3.54 20.29 -20.74
N ASN A 157 3.88 21.23 -19.85
CA ASN A 157 2.94 22.20 -19.30
C ASN A 157 2.20 23.02 -20.37
N LEU A 158 2.66 22.98 -21.63
CA LEU A 158 1.95 23.55 -22.77
C LEU A 158 0.66 22.78 -23.15
N PHE A 159 0.49 21.55 -22.67
CA PHE A 159 -0.66 20.70 -22.95
C PHE A 159 -1.53 20.43 -21.72
N GLU A 160 -1.07 20.81 -20.52
CA GLU A 160 -1.81 20.70 -19.25
C GLU A 160 -3.23 21.27 -19.32
N TYR A 161 -4.11 20.76 -18.46
CA TYR A 161 -5.50 21.20 -18.31
C TYR A 161 -5.66 22.72 -18.07
N GLY A 162 -4.71 23.36 -17.38
CA GLY A 162 -4.73 24.78 -17.07
C GLY A 162 -4.35 25.68 -18.25
N SER A 163 -4.95 26.87 -18.33
CA SER A 163 -4.58 27.90 -19.32
C SER A 163 -3.39 28.77 -18.91
N LYS A 164 -2.88 28.60 -17.68
CA LYS A 164 -1.84 29.45 -17.06
C LYS A 164 -0.60 29.64 -17.95
N TYR A 165 -0.12 28.57 -18.59
CA TYR A 165 1.10 28.59 -19.42
C TYR A 165 0.81 28.57 -20.92
N THR A 166 -0.46 28.45 -21.31
CA THR A 166 -0.85 28.02 -22.67
C THR A 166 -1.77 29.00 -23.39
N GLY A 167 -2.40 29.91 -22.66
CA GLY A 167 -3.37 30.86 -23.22
C GLY A 167 -4.50 30.12 -23.93
N ASP A 168 -4.70 30.48 -25.20
CA ASP A 168 -5.79 29.97 -26.05
C ASP A 168 -5.42 28.72 -26.87
N MET A 169 -4.28 28.07 -26.58
CA MET A 169 -3.92 26.84 -27.30
C MET A 169 -5.00 25.75 -27.11
N PRO A 170 -5.35 25.00 -28.18
CA PRO A 170 -6.31 23.92 -28.08
C PRO A 170 -5.89 22.88 -27.05
N LYS A 171 -6.83 22.51 -26.17
CA LYS A 171 -6.66 21.44 -25.19
C LYS A 171 -7.15 20.11 -25.76
N TYR A 172 -6.37 19.07 -25.54
CA TYR A 172 -6.77 17.70 -25.85
C TYR A 172 -7.85 17.24 -24.85
N LYS A 173 -8.68 16.30 -25.29
CA LYS A 173 -9.80 15.73 -24.49
C LYS A 173 -9.62 14.22 -24.28
N ASP A 174 -8.42 13.72 -24.53
CA ASP A 174 -8.04 12.35 -24.22
C ASP A 174 -7.51 12.28 -22.78
N ALA A 175 -6.85 11.18 -22.43
CA ALA A 175 -6.37 10.95 -21.07
C ALA A 175 -5.07 11.70 -20.74
N PHE A 176 -4.35 12.20 -21.74
CA PHE A 176 -3.04 12.82 -21.53
C PHE A 176 -3.16 14.28 -21.09
N SER A 177 -2.21 14.72 -20.26
CA SER A 177 -2.16 16.10 -19.75
C SER A 177 -3.43 16.56 -19.01
N ALA A 178 -4.20 15.61 -18.48
CA ALA A 178 -5.44 15.88 -17.74
C ALA A 178 -5.18 16.39 -16.30
N SER A 179 -3.95 16.24 -15.82
CA SER A 179 -3.43 16.69 -14.53
C SER A 179 -1.95 17.09 -14.70
N ASP A 180 -1.37 17.74 -13.70
CA ASP A 180 0.08 17.98 -13.54
C ASP A 180 0.76 16.84 -12.74
N HIS A 181 -0.04 15.88 -12.25
CA HIS A 181 0.40 14.68 -11.53
C HIS A 181 -0.08 13.40 -12.22
N ASP A 182 0.72 12.33 -12.14
CA ASP A 182 0.31 11.01 -12.62
C ASP A 182 -0.67 10.31 -11.67
N PRO A 183 -1.66 9.56 -12.19
CA PRO A 183 -2.50 8.71 -11.36
C PRO A 183 -1.72 7.51 -10.80
N VAL A 184 -1.95 7.19 -9.53
CA VAL A 184 -1.44 5.97 -8.89
C VAL A 184 -2.48 4.86 -9.02
N ILE A 185 -2.07 3.70 -9.57
CA ILE A 185 -2.92 2.52 -9.73
C ILE A 185 -2.43 1.42 -8.77
N ILE A 186 -3.33 0.86 -7.97
CA ILE A 186 -3.00 -0.19 -6.98
C ILE A 186 -3.89 -1.40 -7.21
N ALA A 187 -3.27 -2.57 -7.36
CA ALA A 187 -3.96 -3.86 -7.39
C ALA A 187 -3.81 -4.56 -6.03
N ILE A 188 -4.94 -4.89 -5.40
CA ILE A 188 -5.01 -5.49 -4.08
C ILE A 188 -5.73 -6.83 -4.19
N ASP A 189 -5.16 -7.86 -3.59
CA ASP A 189 -5.72 -9.19 -3.49
C ASP A 189 -6.15 -9.46 -2.04
N LEU A 190 -7.46 -9.38 -1.79
CA LEU A 190 -8.04 -9.65 -0.47
C LEU A 190 -8.47 -11.11 -0.43
N PRO A 191 -7.96 -11.90 0.53
CA PRO A 191 -8.27 -13.32 0.57
C PRO A 191 -9.72 -13.57 0.94
N ASP A 192 -10.31 -14.59 0.32
CA ASP A 192 -11.69 -15.01 0.57
C ASP A 192 -11.90 -15.44 2.02
N THR A 193 -13.12 -15.20 2.50
CA THR A 193 -13.63 -15.73 3.77
C THR A 193 -14.36 -17.05 3.59
N ASP A 194 -14.84 -17.36 2.39
CA ASP A 194 -15.45 -18.64 2.07
C ASP A 194 -14.50 -19.42 1.18
N ILE A 195 -14.08 -20.60 1.65
CA ILE A 195 -13.10 -21.45 0.99
C ILE A 195 -13.79 -22.75 0.59
N ASP A 196 -13.86 -23.00 -0.71
CA ASP A 196 -14.37 -24.26 -1.22
C ASP A 196 -13.41 -25.39 -0.93
N LEU A 197 -13.95 -26.46 -0.35
CA LEU A 197 -13.24 -27.70 -0.13
C LEU A 197 -12.88 -28.36 -1.47
N PRO A 198 -11.69 -28.94 -1.58
CA PRO A 198 -11.25 -29.63 -2.79
C PRO A 198 -12.13 -30.85 -3.07
N LYS A 199 -12.08 -31.34 -4.31
CA LYS A 199 -12.79 -32.59 -4.65
C LYS A 199 -12.19 -33.77 -3.88
N ALA A 200 -12.96 -34.84 -3.75
CA ALA A 200 -12.49 -36.05 -3.06
C ALA A 200 -11.19 -36.57 -3.70
N GLY A 201 -10.12 -36.64 -2.89
CA GLY A 201 -8.78 -37.07 -3.32
C GLY A 201 -7.83 -35.94 -3.71
N GLU A 202 -8.28 -34.69 -3.70
CA GLU A 202 -7.45 -33.49 -3.83
C GLU A 202 -7.18 -32.87 -2.45
N ASN A 203 -6.05 -32.18 -2.32
CA ASN A 203 -5.67 -31.48 -1.11
C ASN A 203 -6.07 -30.01 -1.18
N LEU A 204 -6.38 -29.42 -0.02
CA LEU A 204 -6.61 -27.98 0.07
C LEU A 204 -5.27 -27.26 -0.01
N ALA A 205 -5.14 -26.32 -0.94
CA ALA A 205 -4.02 -25.39 -1.00
C ALA A 205 -4.51 -23.98 -0.66
N VAL A 206 -3.75 -23.29 0.18
CA VAL A 206 -3.97 -21.87 0.50
C VAL A 206 -2.85 -21.07 -0.17
N ASP A 207 -3.20 -20.15 -1.06
CA ASP A 207 -2.22 -19.21 -1.61
C ASP A 207 -1.92 -18.14 -0.56
N VAL A 208 -0.64 -18.03 -0.20
CA VAL A 208 -0.14 -17.08 0.79
C VAL A 208 0.73 -16.06 0.08
N ARG A 209 0.31 -14.81 0.12
CA ARG A 209 1.07 -13.68 -0.39
C ARG A 209 2.22 -13.35 0.57
N LEU A 210 3.42 -13.14 0.02
CA LEU A 210 4.64 -13.00 0.80
C LEU A 210 4.96 -11.54 1.15
N PRO A 211 5.47 -11.28 2.37
CA PRO A 211 5.99 -9.97 2.69
C PRO A 211 7.20 -9.62 1.81
N PRO A 212 7.44 -8.34 1.50
CA PRO A 212 8.59 -7.89 0.70
C PRO A 212 9.96 -8.25 1.27
N ASN A 213 10.06 -8.48 2.59
CA ASN A 213 11.29 -8.92 3.25
C ASN A 213 11.40 -10.47 3.35
N ALA A 214 10.49 -11.21 2.70
CA ALA A 214 10.62 -12.65 2.56
C ALA A 214 11.82 -12.99 1.67
N VAL A 215 12.54 -14.04 2.04
CA VAL A 215 13.69 -14.56 1.28
C VAL A 215 13.58 -16.08 1.15
N ALA A 216 14.26 -16.64 0.15
CA ALA A 216 14.32 -18.09 0.00
C ALA A 216 14.91 -18.73 1.28
N GLY A 217 14.29 -19.82 1.73
CA GLY A 217 14.60 -20.49 3.00
C GLY A 217 13.70 -20.08 4.16
N ASP A 218 12.97 -18.96 4.08
CA ASP A 218 11.90 -18.65 5.04
C ASP A 218 10.82 -19.74 5.02
N ILE A 219 10.08 -19.86 6.12
CA ILE A 219 9.04 -20.88 6.28
C ILE A 219 7.68 -20.19 6.35
N VAL A 220 6.76 -20.62 5.49
CA VAL A 220 5.36 -20.23 5.55
C VAL A 220 4.57 -21.35 6.20
N THR A 221 3.81 -21.02 7.23
CA THR A 221 2.92 -21.93 7.94
C THR A 221 1.49 -21.42 7.83
N VAL A 222 0.57 -22.31 7.46
CA VAL A 222 -0.87 -22.06 7.47
C VAL A 222 -1.52 -23.01 8.46
N SER A 223 -2.33 -22.48 9.38
CA SER A 223 -3.01 -23.26 10.40
C SER A 223 -4.51 -22.97 10.41
N LEU A 224 -5.32 -24.01 10.56
CA LEU A 224 -6.77 -23.93 10.72
C LEU A 224 -7.13 -24.44 12.10
N THR A 225 -7.73 -23.58 12.91
CA THR A 225 -8.26 -23.93 14.23
C THR A 225 -9.77 -23.78 14.20
N VAL A 226 -10.53 -24.80 14.60
CA VAL A 226 -12.00 -24.71 14.65
C VAL A 226 -12.40 -23.49 15.47
N ALA A 227 -13.22 -22.62 14.89
CA ALA A 227 -13.74 -21.44 15.55
C ALA A 227 -14.79 -21.89 16.58
N THR A 228 -14.35 -22.21 17.80
CA THR A 228 -15.29 -22.57 18.87
C THR A 228 -16.12 -21.34 19.24
N GLN A 229 -17.44 -21.43 19.11
CA GLN A 229 -18.34 -20.52 19.83
C GLN A 229 -18.23 -20.84 21.32
N ALA A 230 -17.31 -20.21 22.04
CA ALA A 230 -17.25 -19.98 23.50
C ALA A 230 -17.79 -21.05 24.49
N ALA A 231 -17.96 -22.31 24.11
CA ALA A 231 -18.55 -23.35 24.92
C ALA A 231 -17.70 -24.62 24.84
N ALA A 232 -17.02 -24.90 25.95
CA ALA A 232 -16.27 -26.12 26.26
C ALA A 232 -15.14 -26.48 25.27
N VAL A 233 -13.91 -26.13 25.65
CA VAL A 233 -12.70 -26.76 25.12
C VAL A 233 -12.75 -28.25 25.50
N SER A 234 -13.29 -29.08 24.62
CA SER A 234 -12.90 -30.48 24.59
C SER A 234 -11.51 -30.57 23.95
N SER A 235 -10.64 -31.40 24.51
CA SER A 235 -9.26 -31.62 24.07
C SER A 235 -9.10 -32.19 22.64
N ASP A 236 -10.20 -32.36 21.90
CA ASP A 236 -10.27 -33.05 20.60
C ASP A 236 -10.63 -32.10 19.44
N ALA A 237 -10.48 -30.79 19.60
CA ALA A 237 -10.68 -29.85 18.49
C ALA A 237 -9.64 -30.15 17.39
N LYS A 238 -10.10 -30.72 16.26
CA LYS A 238 -9.25 -30.96 15.08
C LYS A 238 -8.62 -29.64 14.65
N ALA A 239 -7.29 -29.61 14.62
CA ALA A 239 -6.51 -28.53 14.06
C ALA A 239 -5.75 -29.05 12.85
N TYR A 240 -5.70 -28.27 11.79
CA TYR A 240 -4.92 -28.58 10.60
C TYR A 240 -3.75 -27.61 10.53
N SER A 241 -2.59 -28.08 10.12
CA SER A 241 -1.44 -27.21 9.86
C SER A 241 -0.64 -27.74 8.69
N ALA A 242 -0.17 -26.83 7.85
CA ALA A 242 0.65 -27.09 6.70
C ALA A 242 1.78 -26.07 6.66
N SER A 243 2.92 -26.44 6.09
CA SER A 243 4.04 -25.51 5.93
C SER A 243 4.82 -25.76 4.66
N LYS A 244 5.38 -24.70 4.09
CA LYS A 244 6.29 -24.76 2.94
C LYS A 244 7.48 -23.84 3.16
N THR A 245 8.68 -24.34 2.86
CA THR A 245 9.90 -23.52 2.80
C THR A 245 9.97 -22.83 1.44
N LEU A 246 10.22 -21.53 1.45
CA LEU A 246 10.24 -20.70 0.24
C LEU A 246 11.45 -21.02 -0.64
N ASP A 247 11.22 -21.10 -1.94
CA ASP A 247 12.27 -21.11 -2.95
C ASP A 247 12.33 -19.78 -3.73
N GLN A 248 13.27 -19.69 -4.68
CA GLN A 248 13.45 -18.49 -5.49
C GLN A 248 12.28 -18.20 -6.45
N THR A 249 11.48 -19.22 -6.80
CA THR A 249 10.28 -19.07 -7.62
C THR A 249 9.19 -18.40 -6.80
N ASP A 250 8.98 -18.86 -5.57
CA ASP A 250 8.01 -18.27 -4.64
C ASP A 250 8.35 -16.79 -4.37
N ILE A 251 9.63 -16.47 -4.13
CA ILE A 251 10.08 -15.07 -3.93
C ILE A 251 9.81 -14.19 -5.16
N LYS A 252 10.06 -14.70 -6.37
CA LYS A 252 9.77 -13.96 -7.61
C LYS A 252 8.28 -13.76 -7.83
N ALA A 253 7.46 -14.75 -7.52
CA ALA A 253 6.00 -14.64 -7.60
C ALA A 253 5.43 -13.75 -6.48
N ARG A 254 6.17 -13.59 -5.38
CA ARG A 254 5.73 -13.03 -4.11
C ARG A 254 4.49 -13.74 -3.55
N SER A 255 4.32 -15.01 -3.86
CA SER A 255 3.26 -15.86 -3.31
C SER A 255 3.70 -17.31 -3.25
N VAL A 256 3.01 -18.10 -2.43
CA VAL A 256 3.29 -19.52 -2.25
C VAL A 256 2.00 -20.27 -1.96
N ASN A 257 1.78 -21.38 -2.68
CA ASN A 257 0.71 -22.32 -2.33
C ASN A 257 1.18 -23.24 -1.19
N VAL A 258 0.46 -23.24 -0.08
CA VAL A 258 0.68 -24.12 1.07
C VAL A 258 -0.41 -25.17 1.11
N GLU A 259 -0.02 -26.41 0.88
CA GLU A 259 -0.94 -27.55 0.70
C GLU A 259 -1.06 -28.38 1.99
N PHE A 260 -2.28 -28.64 2.42
CA PHE A 260 -2.56 -29.52 3.55
C PHE A 260 -2.54 -30.98 3.12
N GLU A 261 -1.85 -31.85 3.87
CA GLU A 261 -1.83 -33.29 3.60
C GLU A 261 -3.21 -33.96 3.75
N GLN A 262 -4.11 -33.32 4.49
CA GLN A 262 -5.48 -33.79 4.72
C GLN A 262 -6.43 -32.61 4.51
N ALA A 263 -7.43 -32.80 3.65
CA ALA A 263 -8.47 -31.80 3.46
C ALA A 263 -9.24 -31.58 4.77
N PRO A 264 -9.44 -30.32 5.20
CA PRO A 264 -10.24 -30.03 6.37
C PRO A 264 -11.71 -30.41 6.13
N GLU A 265 -12.41 -30.71 7.23
CA GLU A 265 -13.86 -30.93 7.18
C GLU A 265 -14.61 -29.62 7.00
N GLN A 266 -15.84 -29.70 6.47
CA GLN A 266 -16.74 -28.56 6.36
C GLN A 266 -16.98 -27.92 7.74
N GLY A 267 -16.88 -26.60 7.83
CA GLY A 267 -17.06 -25.88 9.10
C GLY A 267 -16.39 -24.52 9.12
N ASN A 268 -16.46 -23.85 10.27
CA ASN A 268 -15.86 -22.54 10.48
C ASN A 268 -14.52 -22.64 11.22
N TYR A 269 -13.51 -21.96 10.70
CA TYR A 269 -12.16 -21.98 11.23
C TYR A 269 -11.64 -20.56 11.42
N GLN A 270 -10.67 -20.42 12.32
CA GLN A 270 -9.69 -19.35 12.27
C GLN A 270 -8.51 -19.85 11.45
N LEU A 271 -8.26 -19.20 10.31
CA LEU A 271 -7.12 -19.43 9.44
C LEU A 271 -6.02 -18.45 9.81
N GLU A 272 -4.88 -18.97 10.27
CA GLU A 272 -3.67 -18.21 10.56
C GLU A 272 -2.62 -18.48 9.48
N GLU A 273 -2.05 -17.40 8.93
CA GLU A 273 -0.91 -17.40 8.03
C GLU A 273 0.28 -16.81 8.78
N LYS A 274 1.43 -17.47 8.71
CA LYS A 274 2.64 -17.02 9.39
C LYS A 274 3.85 -17.22 8.49
N VAL A 275 4.70 -16.19 8.38
CA VAL A 275 5.99 -16.25 7.68
C VAL A 275 7.08 -16.06 8.72
N THR A 276 8.00 -17.01 8.80
CA THR A 276 9.17 -16.96 9.69
C THR A 276 10.46 -17.05 8.91
N ASP A 277 11.57 -16.65 9.55
CA ASP A 277 12.90 -16.95 9.04
C ASP A 277 13.14 -18.46 8.92
N SER A 278 14.25 -18.85 8.29
CA SER A 278 14.62 -20.27 8.09
C SER A 278 14.79 -21.07 9.38
N THR A 279 14.88 -20.40 10.54
CA THR A 279 15.00 -21.03 11.86
C THR A 279 13.66 -21.18 12.57
N GLY A 280 12.60 -20.55 12.07
CA GLY A 280 11.28 -20.50 12.71
C GLY A 280 11.17 -19.54 13.89
N ASN A 281 12.25 -18.82 14.23
CA ASN A 281 12.33 -18.02 15.45
C ASN A 281 11.92 -16.57 15.25
N VAL A 282 12.13 -16.00 14.06
CA VAL A 282 11.78 -14.61 13.76
C VAL A 282 10.53 -14.58 12.90
N VAL A 283 9.44 -14.03 13.47
CA VAL A 283 8.19 -13.81 12.72
C VAL A 283 8.36 -12.58 11.85
N LYS A 284 8.33 -12.77 10.53
CA LYS A 284 8.33 -11.69 9.54
C LYS A 284 6.91 -11.20 9.26
N PHE A 285 5.93 -12.09 9.36
CA PHE A 285 4.52 -11.77 9.22
C PHE A 285 3.63 -12.77 9.95
N SER A 286 2.48 -12.30 10.41
CA SER A 286 1.36 -13.13 10.82
C SER A 286 0.04 -12.40 10.52
N SER A 287 -0.95 -13.14 10.05
CA SER A 287 -2.35 -12.70 9.98
C SER A 287 -3.29 -13.83 10.34
N ALA A 288 -4.44 -13.49 10.92
CA ALA A 288 -5.52 -14.43 11.18
C ALA A 288 -6.84 -13.89 10.65
N ARG A 289 -7.66 -14.76 10.06
CA ARG A 289 -9.02 -14.43 9.63
C ARG A 289 -9.97 -15.59 9.87
N ALA A 290 -11.24 -15.27 10.13
CA ALA A 290 -12.29 -16.27 10.13
C ALA A 290 -12.57 -16.72 8.69
N VAL A 291 -12.72 -18.03 8.51
CA VAL A 291 -13.09 -18.64 7.22
C VAL A 291 -14.17 -19.69 7.40
N SER A 292 -15.05 -19.80 6.41
CA SER A 292 -16.02 -20.89 6.27
C SER A 292 -15.52 -21.85 5.21
N MET A 293 -15.38 -23.12 5.56
CA MET A 293 -15.06 -24.19 4.61
C MET A 293 -16.37 -24.80 4.13
N THR A 294 -16.66 -24.71 2.83
CA THR A 294 -17.91 -25.21 2.21
C THR A 294 -17.61 -26.27 1.17
N GLN A 295 -18.51 -27.25 0.98
CA GLN A 295 -18.41 -28.04 -0.24
C GLN A 295 -18.84 -27.17 -1.44
N PRO A 296 -18.18 -27.31 -2.60
CA PRO A 296 -18.65 -26.63 -3.81
C PRO A 296 -20.10 -27.03 -4.06
N GLU A 297 -20.99 -26.06 -4.27
CA GLU A 297 -22.38 -26.38 -4.58
C GLU A 297 -22.42 -27.28 -5.82
N THR A 298 -23.03 -28.45 -5.68
CA THR A 298 -23.35 -29.32 -6.82
C THR A 298 -24.60 -28.77 -7.50
N GLY A 299 -24.48 -27.58 -8.07
CA GLY A 299 -25.54 -26.95 -8.84
C GLY A 299 -25.73 -27.65 -10.18
N THR A 300 -26.87 -28.29 -10.36
CA THR A 300 -27.51 -28.41 -11.67
C THR A 300 -27.43 -27.05 -12.36
N THR A 301 -27.03 -27.05 -13.63
CA THR A 301 -26.97 -25.88 -14.49
C THR A 301 -28.27 -25.06 -14.41
N ASP A 302 -28.28 -24.03 -13.59
CA ASP A 302 -29.18 -22.90 -13.71
C ASP A 302 -28.38 -21.62 -13.52
N SER A 303 -28.61 -20.72 -14.46
CA SER A 303 -27.81 -19.55 -14.77
C SER A 303 -28.02 -18.38 -13.80
N LYS A 304 -26.94 -17.61 -13.58
CA LYS A 304 -26.85 -16.27 -12.94
C LYS A 304 -26.91 -16.38 -11.40
N ASP A 305 -25.87 -15.99 -10.66
CA ASP A 305 -25.11 -14.74 -10.73
C ASP A 305 -23.61 -14.96 -10.51
N SER A 306 -22.76 -14.36 -11.36
CA SER A 306 -21.32 -14.27 -11.13
C SER A 306 -21.00 -12.90 -10.53
N ASP A 307 -21.07 -12.78 -9.21
CA ASP A 307 -20.35 -11.73 -8.47
C ASP A 307 -19.04 -12.34 -7.98
N GLY A 308 -18.10 -12.42 -8.91
CA GLY A 308 -16.75 -12.94 -8.71
C GLY A 308 -15.90 -12.33 -9.81
N GLY A 309 -15.64 -11.03 -9.70
CA GLY A 309 -14.85 -10.27 -10.65
C GLY A 309 -13.40 -10.70 -10.59
N SER A 310 -13.05 -11.83 -11.22
CA SER A 310 -11.66 -12.06 -11.62
C SER A 310 -11.38 -11.07 -12.76
N PHE A 311 -10.78 -9.94 -12.41
CA PHE A 311 -10.13 -9.08 -13.39
C PHE A 311 -8.87 -9.79 -13.84
N GLY A 312 -9.04 -10.79 -14.72
CA GLY A 312 -7.96 -11.47 -15.38
C GLY A 312 -7.08 -10.47 -16.14
N PHE A 313 -5.80 -10.79 -16.20
CA PHE A 313 -4.68 -10.15 -16.89
C PHE A 313 -4.95 -9.49 -18.27
N GLY A 314 -6.12 -9.72 -18.89
CA GLY A 314 -6.55 -9.11 -20.14
C GLY A 314 -7.01 -7.65 -20.07
N ALA A 315 -7.37 -7.12 -18.88
CA ALA A 315 -7.79 -5.71 -18.76
C ALA A 315 -6.62 -4.72 -18.90
N LEU A 316 -5.39 -5.12 -18.54
CA LEU A 316 -4.18 -4.31 -18.71
C LEU A 316 -3.71 -4.21 -20.18
N ILE A 317 -4.18 -5.11 -21.05
CA ILE A 317 -3.88 -5.07 -22.49
C ILE A 317 -4.85 -4.12 -23.24
N ALA A 318 -6.04 -3.85 -22.68
CA ALA A 318 -7.00 -2.93 -23.29
C ALA A 318 -6.58 -1.45 -23.21
N MET A 319 -5.63 -1.10 -22.32
CA MET A 319 -5.04 0.24 -22.22
C MET A 319 -3.91 0.50 -23.24
N LEU A 320 -3.46 -0.53 -23.98
CA LEU A 320 -2.29 -0.44 -24.88
C LEU A 320 -2.57 -0.65 -26.37
N GLY A 321 -3.83 -0.68 -26.84
CA GLY A 321 -4.01 -0.88 -28.28
C GLY A 321 -5.43 -0.84 -28.83
N LEU A 322 -6.00 0.36 -28.99
CA LEU A 322 -7.10 0.60 -29.93
C LEU A 322 -6.92 1.89 -30.75
N GLY A 323 -5.66 2.23 -31.08
CA GLY A 323 -5.29 3.35 -31.96
C GLY A 323 -5.08 3.00 -33.44
N LEU A 324 -5.37 1.78 -33.88
CA LEU A 324 -5.09 1.35 -35.26
C LEU A 324 -6.27 0.62 -35.87
N PHE A 325 -7.31 1.35 -36.31
CA PHE A 325 -8.11 1.01 -37.51
C PHE A 325 -9.04 2.18 -37.88
N ARG A 326 -8.47 3.32 -38.30
CA ARG A 326 -9.25 4.31 -39.06
C ARG A 326 -9.07 4.03 -40.55
N ARG A 327 -10.02 3.25 -41.09
CA ARG A 327 -10.14 2.98 -42.53
C ARG A 327 -10.41 4.29 -43.27
N ARG A 328 -9.53 4.66 -44.20
CA ARG A 328 -9.77 5.71 -45.20
C ARG A 328 -10.98 5.34 -46.06
N ARG A 329 -11.95 6.24 -46.15
CA ARG A 329 -12.66 6.62 -47.38
C ARG A 329 -12.99 8.10 -47.31
#